data_AF-U2B3H4-F1
#
_entry.id   AF-U2B3H4-F1
#
_cell.length_a   1.000
_cell.length_b   1.000
_cell.length_c   1.000
_cell.angle_alpha   90.00
_cell.angle_beta   90.00
_cell.angle_gamma   90.00
#
_symmetry.space_group_name_H-M   'P 1'
#
loop_
_entity.id
_entity.type
_entity.pdbx_description
1 polymer ?
#
loop_
_entity_poly.entity_id
_entity_poly.type
_entity_poly.pdbx_seq_one_letter_code
_entity_poly.pdbx_strand_id
1 'polypeptide(L)'
;MLKRRLEFFFLYMMLIGAYVIWFFPVSRLEFYGGLLCYISIILFSIYSLILENRTSQHTLLWIHILVFFPIAGYVFYLFSGQLYVKGKLFKTKRMYNREKLRKLFDKEETPEVTGLKDNQERFFTYSIRAAHMNINTKSNIKVLKNGEETFPDIFKAMRKAESYIHIEYYMFKSDMLDAA
;
A
#
# COMPACT_ATOMS: atom_id res chain seq x y z
N MET A 1 -15.86 -6.22 -1.87
CA MET A 1 -17.33 -6.01 -1.91
C MET A 1 -18.05 -6.86 -0.86
N LEU A 2 -17.71 -8.14 -0.70
CA LEU A 2 -18.29 -9.02 0.33
C LEU A 2 -18.07 -8.50 1.77
N LYS A 3 -16.84 -8.13 2.13
CA LYS A 3 -16.50 -7.51 3.44
C LYS A 3 -17.43 -6.33 3.79
N ARG A 4 -17.70 -5.45 2.83
CA ARG A 4 -18.58 -4.29 3.03
C ARG A 4 -20.03 -4.69 3.29
N ARG A 5 -20.55 -5.68 2.58
CA ARG A 5 -21.92 -6.18 2.80
C ARG A 5 -22.07 -6.79 4.20
N LEU A 6 -21.04 -7.50 4.65
CA LEU A 6 -20.99 -8.13 5.97
C LEU A 6 -20.96 -7.09 7.10
N GLU A 7 -20.19 -6.01 6.96
CA GLU A 7 -20.14 -4.97 7.99
C GLU A 7 -21.44 -4.12 8.03
N PHE A 8 -22.08 -3.87 6.89
CA PHE A 8 -23.43 -3.27 6.88
C PHE A 8 -24.49 -4.20 7.52
N PHE A 9 -24.36 -5.52 7.32
CA PHE A 9 -25.20 -6.49 7.98
C PHE A 9 -25.01 -6.46 9.50
N PHE A 10 -23.78 -6.36 9.99
CA PHE A 10 -23.50 -6.20 11.42
C PHE A 10 -24.10 -4.92 12.00
N LEU A 11 -24.00 -3.79 11.30
CA LEU A 11 -24.66 -2.55 11.74
C LEU A 11 -26.18 -2.76 11.90
N TYR A 12 -26.82 -3.38 10.91
CA TYR A 12 -28.27 -3.65 10.97
C TYR A 12 -28.64 -4.59 12.13
N MET A 13 -27.83 -5.63 12.36
CA MET A 13 -27.99 -6.54 13.49
C MET A 13 -27.85 -5.83 14.84
N MET A 14 -26.90 -4.90 14.98
CA MET A 14 -26.73 -4.09 16.18
C MET A 14 -27.91 -3.14 16.41
N LEU A 15 -28.44 -2.51 15.35
CA LEU A 15 -29.60 -1.62 15.44
C LEU A 15 -30.87 -2.38 15.83
N ILE A 16 -31.11 -3.55 15.25
CA ILE A 16 -32.24 -4.42 15.64
C ILE A 16 -32.09 -4.86 17.09
N GLY A 17 -30.90 -5.33 17.50
CA GLY A 17 -30.64 -5.73 18.87
C GLY A 17 -30.94 -4.61 19.87
N ALA A 18 -30.47 -3.39 19.58
CA ALA A 18 -30.77 -2.21 20.39
C ALA A 18 -32.26 -1.89 20.45
N TYR A 19 -32.97 -1.98 19.32
CA TYR A 19 -34.41 -1.75 19.25
C TYR A 19 -35.20 -2.78 20.07
N VAL A 20 -34.85 -4.07 19.98
CA VAL A 20 -35.51 -5.14 20.72
C VAL A 20 -35.33 -4.94 22.23
N ILE A 21 -34.10 -4.62 22.67
CA ILE A 21 -33.81 -4.33 24.08
C ILE A 21 -34.58 -3.11 24.59
N TRP A 22 -34.79 -2.10 23.75
CA TRP A 22 -35.50 -0.87 24.13
C TRP A 22 -37.01 -1.06 24.25
N PHE A 23 -37.63 -1.80 23.31
CA PHE A 23 -39.09 -1.85 23.19
C PHE A 23 -39.73 -3.06 23.88
N PHE A 24 -39.03 -4.18 23.98
CA PHE A 24 -39.57 -5.41 24.55
C PHE A 24 -38.98 -5.67 25.94
N PRO A 25 -39.77 -6.22 26.88
CA PRO A 25 -39.21 -6.71 28.13
C PRO A 25 -38.36 -7.95 27.84
N VAL A 26 -37.04 -7.78 27.80
CA VAL A 26 -36.06 -8.81 27.48
C VAL A 26 -35.66 -9.58 28.73
N SER A 27 -35.59 -10.91 28.63
CA SER A 27 -35.12 -11.77 29.72
C SER A 27 -33.62 -11.63 29.97
N ARG A 28 -33.13 -12.01 31.16
CA ARG A 28 -31.69 -11.96 31.48
C ARG A 28 -30.84 -12.77 30.49
N LEU A 29 -31.34 -13.91 30.00
CA LEU A 29 -30.62 -14.76 29.04
C LEU A 29 -30.44 -14.07 27.69
N GLU A 30 -31.50 -13.47 27.17
CA GLU A 30 -31.51 -12.76 25.89
C GLU A 30 -30.61 -11.51 25.94
N PHE A 31 -30.58 -10.82 27.09
CA PHE A 31 -29.67 -9.69 27.30
C PHE A 31 -28.19 -10.11 27.22
N TYR A 32 -27.80 -11.18 27.94
CA TYR A 32 -26.42 -11.70 27.86
C TYR A 32 -26.07 -12.24 26.48
N GLY A 33 -27.04 -12.88 25.79
CA GLY A 33 -26.87 -13.33 24.41
C GLY A 33 -26.62 -12.16 23.45
N GLY A 34 -27.41 -11.09 23.56
CA GLY A 34 -27.23 -9.87 22.78
C GLY A 34 -25.88 -9.19 23.04
N LEU A 35 -25.46 -9.15 24.31
CA LEU A 35 -24.14 -8.61 24.69
C LEU A 35 -23.00 -9.45 24.09
N LEU A 36 -23.10 -10.78 24.14
CA LEU A 36 -22.10 -11.67 23.55
C LEU A 36 -22.00 -11.46 22.03
N CYS A 37 -23.14 -11.42 21.33
CA CYS A 37 -23.20 -11.13 19.90
C CYS A 37 -22.54 -9.78 19.57
N TYR A 38 -22.85 -8.73 20.34
CA TYR A 38 -22.24 -7.41 20.16
C TYR A 38 -20.71 -7.45 20.33
N ILE A 39 -20.21 -8.09 21.38
CA ILE A 39 -18.76 -8.22 21.62
C ILE A 39 -18.08 -8.98 20.47
N SER A 40 -18.70 -10.07 19.99
CA SER A 40 -18.17 -10.83 18.85
C SER A 40 -18.07 -10.00 17.57
N ILE A 41 -19.05 -9.14 17.28
CA ILE A 41 -19.00 -8.22 16.13
C ILE A 41 -17.80 -7.27 16.27
N ILE A 42 -17.67 -6.61 17.42
CA ILE A 42 -16.59 -5.64 17.65
C ILE A 42 -15.22 -6.31 17.53
N LEU A 43 -15.04 -7.49 18.15
CA LEU A 43 -13.79 -8.24 18.04
C LEU A 43 -13.48 -8.64 16.60
N PHE A 44 -14.49 -9.09 15.84
CA PHE A 44 -14.31 -9.43 14.44
C PHE A 44 -13.92 -8.21 13.60
N SER A 45 -14.58 -7.06 13.80
CA SER A 45 -14.26 -5.82 13.08
C SER A 45 -12.87 -5.29 13.46
N ILE A 46 -12.45 -5.38 14.72
CA ILE A 46 -11.08 -5.06 15.16
C ILE A 46 -10.05 -5.99 14.50
N TYR A 47 -10.31 -7.30 14.50
CA TYR A 47 -9.44 -8.27 13.82
C TYR A 47 -9.31 -7.96 12.33
N SER A 48 -10.44 -7.67 11.67
CA SER A 48 -10.47 -7.30 10.25
C SER A 48 -9.75 -5.98 9.95
N LEU A 49 -9.75 -5.05 10.91
CA LEU A 49 -9.04 -3.77 10.83
C LEU A 49 -7.52 -3.96 10.95
N ILE A 50 -7.06 -4.80 11.89
CA ILE A 50 -5.64 -5.12 12.07
C ILE A 50 -5.09 -5.82 10.82
N LEU A 51 -5.86 -6.74 10.23
CA LEU A 51 -5.49 -7.45 9.00
C LEU A 51 -5.33 -6.52 7.78
N GLU A 52 -5.85 -5.30 7.85
CA GLU A 52 -5.75 -4.32 6.78
C GLU A 52 -4.39 -3.59 6.75
N ASN A 53 -3.47 -3.92 7.68
CA ASN A 53 -2.08 -3.45 7.76
C ASN A 53 -1.94 -1.93 7.58
N ARG A 54 -2.79 -1.18 8.30
CA ARG A 54 -2.74 0.28 8.35
C ARG A 54 -1.66 0.74 9.33
N THR A 55 -1.23 1.99 9.21
CA THR A 55 -0.33 2.62 10.18
C THR A 55 -0.90 2.49 11.60
N SER A 56 -0.05 2.11 12.57
CA SER A 56 -0.47 1.79 13.94
C SER A 56 -1.32 2.88 14.60
N GLN A 57 -1.01 4.16 14.34
CA GLN A 57 -1.76 5.32 14.86
C GLN A 57 -3.24 5.31 14.44
N HIS A 58 -3.52 5.03 13.17
CA HIS A 58 -4.89 4.98 12.66
C HIS A 58 -5.65 3.76 13.18
N THR A 59 -4.99 2.60 13.26
CA THR A 59 -5.63 1.38 13.79
C THR A 59 -6.04 1.58 15.25
N LEU A 60 -5.15 2.15 16.07
CA LEU A 60 -5.44 2.43 17.47
C LEU A 60 -6.60 3.41 17.64
N LEU A 61 -6.65 4.50 16.86
CA LEU A 61 -7.76 5.45 16.90
C LEU A 61 -9.11 4.77 16.67
N TRP A 62 -9.22 3.89 15.67
CA TRP A 62 -10.48 3.21 15.36
C TRP A 62 -10.86 2.15 16.39
N ILE A 63 -9.88 1.45 16.96
CA ILE A 63 -10.14 0.54 18.09
C ILE A 63 -10.77 1.32 19.24
N HIS A 64 -10.23 2.50 19.59
CA HIS A 64 -10.80 3.34 20.65
C HIS A 64 -12.22 3.77 20.30
N ILE A 65 -12.46 4.26 19.08
CA ILE A 65 -13.80 4.69 18.65
C ILE A 65 -14.81 3.54 18.74
N LEU A 66 -14.44 2.34 18.28
CA LEU A 66 -15.31 1.15 18.30
C LEU A 66 -15.61 0.65 19.72
N VAL A 67 -14.65 0.76 20.65
CA VAL A 67 -14.82 0.31 22.04
C VAL A 67 -15.61 1.32 22.87
N PHE A 68 -15.31 2.63 22.74
CA PHE A 68 -15.94 3.67 23.55
C PHE A 68 -17.29 4.14 23.01
N PHE A 69 -17.52 4.05 21.70
CA PHE A 69 -18.75 4.46 21.04
C PHE A 69 -19.35 3.27 20.29
N PRO A 70 -20.26 2.49 20.89
CA PRO A 70 -20.67 1.20 20.37
C PRO A 70 -21.34 1.30 18.99
N ILE A 71 -22.58 1.80 18.95
CA ILE A 71 -23.33 1.93 17.69
C ILE A 71 -22.81 3.13 16.90
N ALA A 72 -22.63 4.28 17.56
CA ALA A 72 -22.18 5.50 16.91
C ALA A 72 -20.77 5.35 16.31
N GLY A 73 -19.82 4.76 17.03
CA GLY A 73 -18.46 4.54 16.54
C GLY A 73 -18.42 3.52 15.41
N TYR A 74 -19.29 2.51 15.43
CA TYR A 74 -19.43 1.57 14.31
C TYR A 74 -19.97 2.24 13.04
N VAL A 75 -20.98 3.11 13.18
CA VAL A 75 -21.47 3.96 12.08
C VAL A 75 -20.33 4.84 11.55
N PHE A 76 -19.63 5.57 12.42
CA PHE A 76 -18.49 6.40 12.02
C PHE A 76 -17.41 5.57 11.32
N TYR A 77 -17.10 4.36 11.79
CA TYR A 77 -16.14 3.45 11.15
C TYR A 77 -16.55 3.10 9.71
N LEU A 78 -17.83 2.81 9.46
CA LEU A 78 -18.32 2.46 8.12
C LEU A 78 -18.30 3.65 7.14
N PHE A 79 -18.72 4.83 7.60
CA PHE A 79 -18.90 6.00 6.74
C PHE A 79 -17.64 6.88 6.61
N SER A 80 -16.66 6.73 7.50
CA SER A 80 -15.35 7.41 7.47
C SER A 80 -14.54 7.19 6.18
N GLY A 81 -14.95 6.23 5.33
CA GLY A 81 -14.38 6.08 4.00
C GLY A 81 -12.92 5.59 3.98
N GLN A 82 -12.35 5.23 5.14
CA GLN A 82 -10.98 4.73 5.20
C GLN A 82 -10.78 3.38 4.52
N LEU A 83 -11.85 2.61 4.29
CA LEU A 83 -11.81 1.45 3.42
C LEU A 83 -11.94 1.91 1.94
N TYR A 84 -10.81 1.84 1.22
CA TYR A 84 -10.71 1.62 -0.24
C TYR A 84 -10.77 2.81 -1.21
N VAL A 85 -9.74 3.65 -1.18
CA VAL A 85 -9.25 4.30 -2.43
C VAL A 85 -7.75 4.09 -2.68
N LYS A 86 -6.99 3.50 -1.76
CA LYS A 86 -5.52 3.45 -1.91
C LYS A 86 -5.01 2.53 -3.04
N GLY A 87 -5.78 1.54 -3.51
CA GLY A 87 -5.34 0.63 -4.57
C GLY A 87 -6.04 0.81 -5.92
N LYS A 88 -7.35 1.10 -5.92
CA LYS A 88 -8.18 1.04 -7.15
C LYS A 88 -7.97 2.24 -8.05
N LEU A 89 -7.79 3.43 -7.48
CA LEU A 89 -7.56 4.66 -8.25
C LEU A 89 -6.23 4.61 -9.01
N PHE A 90 -5.18 4.07 -8.39
CA PHE A 90 -3.87 3.96 -9.02
C PHE A 90 -3.72 2.72 -9.89
N LYS A 91 -4.58 1.70 -9.76
CA LYS A 91 -4.52 0.50 -10.60
C LYS A 91 -4.68 0.86 -12.08
N THR A 92 -5.69 1.65 -12.41
CA THR A 92 -5.95 2.05 -13.82
C THR A 92 -4.79 2.87 -14.37
N LYS A 93 -4.31 3.88 -13.61
CA LYS A 93 -3.15 4.69 -14.00
C LYS A 93 -1.88 3.84 -14.19
N ARG A 94 -1.62 2.89 -13.28
CA ARG A 94 -0.47 1.97 -13.37
C ARG A 94 -0.56 1.08 -14.59
N MET A 95 -1.73 0.52 -14.87
CA MET A 95 -1.95 -0.32 -16.06
C MET A 95 -1.73 0.49 -17.35
N TYR A 96 -2.32 1.68 -17.44
CA TYR A 96 -2.15 2.58 -18.58
C TYR A 96 -0.67 2.96 -18.80
N ASN A 97 0.03 3.37 -17.74
CA ASN A 97 1.44 3.73 -17.82
C ASN A 97 2.31 2.54 -18.26
N ARG A 98 2.03 1.33 -17.74
CA ARG A 98 2.77 0.12 -18.11
C ARG A 98 2.52 -0.26 -19.58
N GLU A 99 1.30 -0.10 -20.07
CA GLU A 99 0.98 -0.34 -21.48
C GLU A 99 1.67 0.68 -22.40
N LYS A 100 1.65 1.97 -22.03
CA LYS A 100 2.35 3.02 -22.76
C LYS A 100 3.86 2.76 -22.82
N LEU A 101 4.45 2.36 -21.69
CA LEU A 101 5.86 2.01 -21.61
C LEU A 101 6.19 0.80 -22.48
N ARG A 102 5.36 -0.26 -22.45
CA ARG A 102 5.52 -1.43 -23.30
C ARG A 102 5.51 -1.06 -24.79
N LYS A 103 4.58 -0.21 -25.22
CA LYS A 103 4.51 0.27 -26.63
C LYS A 103 5.74 1.07 -27.07
N LEU A 104 6.47 1.69 -26.14
CA LEU A 104 7.73 2.37 -26.46
C LEU A 104 8.85 1.34 -26.66
N PHE A 105 8.96 0.36 -25.76
CA PHE A 105 10.00 -0.67 -25.82
C PHE A 105 9.78 -1.73 -26.90
N ASP A 106 8.53 -2.07 -27.24
CA ASP A 106 8.21 -2.98 -28.36
C ASP A 106 8.73 -2.44 -29.72
N LYS A 107 9.04 -1.13 -29.81
CA LYS A 107 9.62 -0.49 -30.99
C LYS A 107 11.15 -0.44 -30.98
N GLU A 108 11.79 -0.70 -29.83
CA GLU A 108 13.23 -0.72 -29.74
C GLU A 108 13.73 -2.11 -30.15
N GLU A 109 14.80 -2.16 -30.94
CA GLU A 109 15.48 -3.42 -31.23
C GLU A 109 16.15 -3.94 -29.95
N THR A 110 15.96 -5.23 -29.65
CA THR A 110 16.72 -5.88 -28.58
C THR A 110 18.17 -5.96 -29.02
N PRO A 111 19.12 -5.36 -28.27
CA PRO A 111 20.52 -5.42 -28.64
C PRO A 111 21.00 -6.87 -28.59
N GLU A 112 21.76 -7.26 -29.61
CA GLU A 112 22.41 -8.56 -29.65
C GLU A 112 23.56 -8.56 -28.65
N VAL A 113 23.43 -9.34 -27.58
CA VAL A 113 24.46 -9.46 -26.55
C VAL A 113 25.27 -10.71 -26.80
N THR A 114 26.49 -10.53 -27.29
CA THR A 114 27.43 -11.62 -27.55
C THR A 114 28.35 -11.84 -26.35
N GLY A 115 28.84 -13.08 -26.17
CA GLY A 115 29.83 -13.41 -25.13
C GLY A 115 29.26 -13.70 -23.73
N LEU A 116 27.94 -13.87 -23.59
CA LEU A 116 27.34 -14.34 -22.34
C LEU A 116 27.49 -15.87 -22.20
N LYS A 117 27.71 -16.34 -20.96
CA LYS A 117 27.58 -17.76 -20.62
C LYS A 117 26.09 -18.16 -20.56
N ASP A 118 25.77 -19.44 -20.70
CA ASP A 118 24.37 -19.96 -20.70
C ASP A 118 23.54 -19.45 -19.50
N ASN A 119 24.11 -19.44 -18.29
CA ASN A 119 23.43 -18.91 -17.11
C ASN A 119 23.15 -17.39 -17.19
N GLN A 120 24.07 -16.62 -17.77
CA GLN A 120 23.94 -15.17 -17.94
C GLN A 120 22.93 -14.84 -19.04
N GLU A 121 22.88 -15.63 -20.12
CA GLU A 121 21.90 -15.48 -21.19
C GLU A 121 20.46 -15.75 -20.70
N ARG A 122 20.29 -16.78 -19.88
CA ARG A 122 18.99 -17.06 -19.24
C ARG A 122 18.56 -15.93 -18.32
N PHE A 123 19.48 -15.40 -17.51
CA PHE A 123 19.20 -14.26 -16.64
C PHE A 123 18.90 -12.98 -17.45
N PHE A 124 19.63 -12.77 -18.53
CA PHE A 124 19.42 -11.66 -19.46
C PHE A 124 18.01 -11.70 -20.08
N THR A 125 17.64 -12.86 -20.63
CA THR A 125 16.30 -13.09 -21.21
C THR A 125 15.20 -12.93 -20.17
N TYR A 126 15.42 -13.43 -18.95
CA TYR A 126 14.48 -13.27 -17.85
C TYR A 126 14.29 -11.80 -17.47
N SER A 127 15.38 -11.04 -17.39
CA SER A 127 15.34 -9.63 -16.97
C SER A 127 14.52 -8.77 -17.94
N ILE A 128 14.69 -8.97 -19.25
CA ILE A 128 13.89 -8.28 -20.28
C ILE A 128 12.41 -8.63 -20.13
N ARG A 129 12.07 -9.92 -19.95
CA ARG A 129 10.68 -10.37 -19.79
C ARG A 129 10.04 -9.86 -18.50
N ALA A 130 10.79 -9.83 -17.40
CA ALA A 130 10.30 -9.38 -16.10
C ALA A 130 10.08 -7.87 -16.06
N ALA A 131 11.02 -7.11 -16.64
CA ALA A 131 10.95 -5.65 -16.69
C ALA A 131 9.94 -5.15 -17.74
N HIS A 132 9.71 -5.90 -18.82
CA HIS A 132 9.04 -5.44 -20.05
C HIS A 132 9.72 -4.19 -20.64
N MET A 133 11.05 -4.16 -20.57
CA MET A 133 11.89 -3.08 -21.07
C MET A 133 13.10 -3.68 -21.76
N ASN A 134 13.55 -3.07 -22.85
CA ASN A 134 14.82 -3.42 -23.46
C ASN A 134 15.98 -2.81 -22.66
N ILE A 135 17.14 -3.46 -22.73
CA ILE A 135 18.35 -2.99 -22.05
C ILE A 135 19.10 -2.02 -22.97
N ASN A 136 19.61 -0.93 -22.42
CA ASN A 136 20.42 0.03 -23.16
C ASN A 136 21.91 -0.31 -23.02
N THR A 137 22.52 -0.79 -24.11
CA THR A 137 23.96 -1.11 -24.20
C THR A 137 24.84 0.12 -24.47
N LYS A 138 24.25 1.27 -24.80
CA LYS A 138 24.95 2.55 -25.05
C LYS A 138 24.92 3.44 -23.81
N SER A 139 25.03 2.84 -22.62
CA SER A 139 25.09 3.55 -21.36
C SER A 139 26.52 3.55 -20.81
N ASN A 140 26.93 4.67 -20.21
CA ASN A 140 28.17 4.74 -19.44
C ASN A 140 27.80 4.58 -17.96
N ILE A 141 28.24 3.46 -17.36
CA ILE A 141 27.91 3.09 -15.99
C ILE A 141 29.17 3.17 -15.15
N LYS A 142 29.12 3.94 -14.07
CA LYS A 142 30.13 3.96 -13.02
C LYS A 142 29.56 3.32 -11.76
N VAL A 143 30.20 2.26 -11.28
CA VAL A 143 29.82 1.61 -10.01
C VAL A 143 30.49 2.35 -8.86
N LEU A 144 29.68 2.84 -7.92
CA LEU A 144 30.11 3.52 -6.70
C LEU A 144 29.85 2.59 -5.52
N LYS A 145 30.86 2.35 -4.69
CA LYS A 145 30.81 1.25 -3.70
C LYS A 145 30.32 1.68 -2.33
N ASN A 146 30.43 2.96 -1.99
CA ASN A 146 30.12 3.49 -0.67
C ASN A 146 29.61 4.95 -0.76
N GLY A 147 29.22 5.51 0.39
CA GLY A 147 28.78 6.90 0.50
C GLY A 147 29.87 7.91 0.14
N GLU A 148 31.11 7.64 0.54
CA GLU A 148 32.27 8.50 0.28
C GLU A 148 32.54 8.72 -1.22
N GLU A 149 32.31 7.70 -2.05
CA GLU A 149 32.38 7.80 -3.51
C GLU A 149 31.09 8.40 -4.10
N THR A 150 29.93 8.02 -3.55
CA THR A 150 28.61 8.32 -4.13
C THR A 150 28.22 9.79 -4.01
N PHE A 151 28.33 10.36 -2.81
CA PHE A 151 27.89 11.74 -2.58
C PHE A 151 28.71 12.77 -3.36
N PRO A 152 30.06 12.73 -3.38
CA PRO A 152 30.84 13.66 -4.18
C PRO A 152 30.53 13.60 -5.68
N ASP A 153 30.32 12.39 -6.23
CA ASP A 153 29.95 12.21 -7.64
C ASP A 153 28.57 12.80 -7.95
N ILE A 154 27.58 12.59 -7.07
CA ILE A 154 26.24 13.20 -7.20
C ILE A 154 26.35 14.73 -7.17
N PHE A 155 27.05 15.30 -6.19
CA PHE A 155 27.23 16.76 -6.10
C PHE A 155 27.96 17.33 -7.33
N LYS A 156 28.93 16.59 -7.87
CA LYS A 156 29.63 16.97 -9.10
C LYS A 156 28.68 16.93 -10.31
N ALA A 157 27.84 15.92 -10.42
CA ALA A 157 26.84 15.81 -11.48
C ALA A 157 25.79 16.94 -11.39
N MET A 158 25.31 17.24 -10.18
CA MET A 158 24.38 18.35 -9.95
C MET A 158 24.97 19.71 -10.35
N ARG A 159 26.24 19.98 -10.00
CA ARG A 159 26.93 21.22 -10.42
C ARG A 159 27.13 21.34 -11.93
N LYS A 160 27.12 20.23 -12.67
CA LYS A 160 27.28 20.19 -14.13
C LYS A 160 25.95 20.22 -14.89
N ALA A 161 24.82 20.08 -14.20
CA ALA A 161 23.52 20.00 -14.87
C ALA A 161 23.12 21.38 -15.42
N GLU A 162 22.77 21.43 -16.71
CA GLU A 162 22.42 22.68 -17.40
C GLU A 162 20.91 22.93 -17.49
N SER A 163 20.10 21.86 -17.63
CA SER A 163 18.66 21.98 -17.90
C SER A 163 17.80 21.55 -16.71
N TYR A 164 17.94 20.30 -16.27
CA TYR A 164 17.08 19.71 -15.24
C TYR A 164 17.87 18.78 -14.34
N ILE A 165 17.52 18.78 -13.04
CA ILE A 165 17.97 17.80 -12.07
C ILE A 165 16.74 17.07 -11.54
N HIS A 166 16.64 15.78 -11.83
CA HIS A 166 15.60 14.92 -11.27
C HIS A 166 16.19 14.15 -10.08
N ILE A 167 15.57 14.30 -8.91
CA ILE A 167 16.03 13.71 -7.66
C ILE A 167 14.90 12.88 -7.06
N GLU A 168 15.18 11.60 -6.78
CA GLU A 168 14.28 10.69 -6.10
C GLU A 168 15.04 10.01 -4.94
N TYR A 169 14.69 10.35 -3.70
CA TYR A 169 15.24 9.76 -2.50
C TYR A 169 14.12 9.38 -1.54
N TYR A 170 14.36 8.35 -0.72
CA TYR A 170 13.44 7.96 0.34
C TYR A 170 13.36 9.01 1.46
N MET A 171 14.48 9.62 1.81
CA MET A 171 14.59 10.63 2.86
C MET A 171 15.50 11.76 2.43
N PHE A 172 15.07 12.99 2.68
CA PHE A 172 15.87 14.20 2.50
C PHE A 172 16.04 14.87 3.86
N LYS A 173 17.28 15.06 4.29
CA LYS A 173 17.60 15.61 5.60
C LYS A 173 18.71 16.65 5.47
N SER A 174 18.60 17.71 6.27
CA SER A 174 19.61 18.77 6.35
C SER A 174 20.56 18.47 7.51
N ASP A 175 21.33 17.41 7.39
CA ASP A 175 22.43 17.07 8.30
C ASP A 175 23.76 17.02 7.55
N MET A 176 24.85 16.93 8.31
CA MET A 176 26.15 16.64 7.72
C MET A 176 26.16 15.18 7.28
N LEU A 177 26.76 14.94 6.11
CA LEU A 177 27.08 13.58 5.69
C LEU A 177 28.20 13.08 6.59
N ASP A 178 27.87 12.28 7.58
CA ASP A 178 28.84 11.59 8.41
C ASP A 178 29.63 10.62 7.51
N ALA A 179 30.90 10.95 7.25
CA ALA A 179 31.85 10.01 6.67
C ALA A 179 32.17 8.98 7.76
N ALA A 180 31.62 7.78 7.62
CA ALA A 180 31.90 6.62 8.46
C ALA A 180 32.92 5.71 7.77
#